data_AF-A0A933ETV0-F1
#
_entry.id   AF-A0A933ETV0-F1
#
_cell.length_a   1.000
_cell.length_b   1.000
_cell.length_c   1.000
_cell.angle_alpha   90.00
_cell.angle_beta   90.00
_cell.angle_gamma   90.00
#
_symmetry.space_group_name_H-M   'P 1'
#
loop_
_entity.id
_entity.type
_entity.pdbx_description
1 polymer ?
#
loop_
_entity_poly.entity_id
_entity_poly.type
_entity_poly.pdbx_seq_one_letter_code
_entity_poly.pdbx_strand_id
1 'polypeptide(L)'
;MAKELKHLDITSKPELLQVVEEVQSGDEPLVLSKGGDDVAILRPVKRSTKRVRRGKVLTTEDPLFSLVGIGQSSVPGGVSGKKHAYLLQAYRKQHK
;
A
#
# COMPACT_ATOMS: atom_id res chain seq x y z
N MET A 1 5.64 4.02 -27.96
CA MET A 1 6.50 4.84 -27.08
C MET A 1 5.59 5.75 -26.27
N ALA A 2 5.55 5.60 -24.94
CA ALA A 2 4.79 6.51 -24.09
C ALA A 2 5.64 7.77 -23.87
N LYS A 3 5.19 8.93 -24.36
CA LYS A 3 5.82 10.21 -24.03
C LYS A 3 5.60 10.48 -22.55
N GLU A 4 6.66 10.88 -21.84
CA GLU A 4 6.55 11.34 -20.46
C GLU A 4 5.63 12.56 -20.41
N LEU A 5 4.63 12.51 -19.52
CA LEU A 5 3.69 13.60 -19.31
C LEU A 5 4.42 14.72 -18.56
N LYS A 6 4.40 15.93 -19.13
CA LYS A 6 4.94 17.11 -18.45
C LYS A 6 4.03 17.48 -17.28
N HIS A 7 4.61 17.56 -16.09
CA HIS A 7 3.90 18.04 -14.90
C HIS A 7 3.86 19.57 -14.90
N LEU A 8 2.66 20.12 -14.73
CA LEU A 8 2.42 21.55 -14.52
C LEU A 8 1.79 21.72 -13.15
N ASP A 9 2.35 22.59 -12.32
CA ASP A 9 1.73 22.98 -11.07
C ASP A 9 0.56 23.95 -11.36
N ILE A 10 -0.62 23.61 -10.85
CA ILE A 10 -1.87 24.36 -11.06
C ILE A 10 -2.25 25.21 -9.83
N THR A 11 -1.43 25.20 -8.77
CA THR A 11 -1.72 25.90 -7.49
C THR A 11 -1.96 27.40 -7.67
N SER A 12 -1.28 28.04 -8.63
CA SER A 12 -1.41 29.48 -8.89
C SER A 12 -2.57 29.85 -9.84
N LYS A 13 -3.34 28.87 -10.34
CA LYS A 13 -4.38 29.08 -11.36
C LYS A 13 -5.74 28.61 -10.84
N PRO A 14 -6.52 29.50 -10.17
CA PRO A 14 -7.77 29.11 -9.51
C PRO A 14 -8.83 28.57 -10.49
N GLU A 15 -8.86 29.07 -11.72
CA GLU A 15 -9.77 28.60 -12.77
C GLU A 15 -9.54 27.13 -13.14
N LEU A 16 -8.28 26.67 -13.14
CA LEU A 16 -7.97 25.27 -13.43
C LEU A 16 -8.26 24.37 -12.23
N LEU A 17 -8.17 24.90 -11.01
CA LEU A 17 -8.48 24.17 -9.78
C LEU A 17 -9.95 23.75 -9.75
N GLN A 18 -10.87 24.67 -10.05
CA GLN A 18 -12.30 24.38 -10.05
C GLN A 18 -12.67 23.26 -11.02
N VAL A 19 -12.19 23.33 -12.27
CA VAL A 19 -12.44 22.31 -13.29
C VAL A 19 -11.85 20.95 -12.89
N VAL A 20 -10.67 20.95 -12.26
CA VAL A 20 -10.04 19.71 -11.79
C VAL A 20 -10.82 19.09 -10.62
N GLU A 21 -11.35 19.89 -9.70
CA GLU A 21 -12.20 19.42 -8.59
C GLU A 21 -13.52 18.82 -9.09
N GLU A 22 -14.15 19.42 -10.09
CA GLU A 22 -15.35 18.89 -10.74
C GLU A 22 -15.07 17.52 -11.38
N VAL A 23 -14.00 17.42 -12.19
CA VAL A 23 -13.59 16.15 -12.82
C VAL A 23 -13.20 15.10 -11.78
N GLN A 24 -12.58 15.51 -10.67
CA GLN A 24 -12.19 14.60 -9.59
C GLN A 24 -13.38 14.10 -8.77
N SER A 25 -14.40 14.94 -8.55
CA SER A 25 -15.60 14.58 -7.79
C SER A 25 -16.57 13.71 -8.61
N GLY A 26 -16.67 13.96 -9.92
CA GLY A 26 -17.52 13.17 -10.82
C GLY A 26 -16.94 11.84 -11.28
N ASP A 27 -15.61 11.64 -11.19
CA ASP A 27 -14.86 10.51 -11.79
C ASP A 27 -15.09 10.33 -13.32
N GLU A 28 -15.62 11.36 -13.99
CA GLU A 28 -15.90 11.36 -15.43
C GLU A 28 -14.89 12.23 -16.19
N PRO A 29 -14.39 11.77 -17.35
CA PRO A 29 -13.46 12.55 -18.17
C PRO A 29 -14.17 13.72 -18.89
N LEU A 30 -13.51 14.87 -18.93
CA LEU A 30 -14.03 16.10 -19.54
C LEU A 30 -13.15 16.54 -20.71
N VAL A 31 -13.78 16.93 -21.82
CA VAL A 31 -13.10 17.46 -23.01
C VAL A 31 -13.10 18.98 -22.94
N LEU A 32 -11.92 19.59 -23.09
CA LEU A 32 -11.74 21.03 -23.17
C LEU A 32 -11.68 21.43 -24.64
N SER A 33 -12.65 22.22 -25.09
CA SER A 33 -12.70 22.80 -26.43
C SER A 33 -12.41 24.29 -26.42
N LYS A 34 -11.81 24.80 -27.50
CA LYS A 34 -11.57 26.23 -27.71
C LYS A 34 -12.04 26.60 -29.10
N GLY A 35 -13.06 27.46 -29.18
CA GLY A 35 -13.58 27.91 -30.47
C GLY A 35 -14.23 26.80 -31.31
N GLY A 36 -14.72 25.74 -30.66
CA GLY A 36 -15.35 24.59 -31.32
C GLY A 36 -14.41 23.41 -31.58
N ASP A 37 -13.11 23.59 -31.42
CA ASP A 37 -12.13 22.51 -31.59
C ASP A 37 -11.73 21.91 -30.24
N ASP A 38 -11.65 20.58 -30.18
CA ASP A 38 -11.18 19.86 -29.00
C ASP A 38 -9.67 20.01 -28.83
N VAL A 39 -9.23 20.54 -27.68
CA VAL A 39 -7.82 20.91 -27.42
C VAL A 39 -7.16 19.96 -26.42
N ALA A 40 -7.90 19.54 -25.38
CA ALA A 40 -7.34 18.70 -24.33
C ALA A 40 -8.42 17.83 -23.66
N ILE A 41 -7.99 16.74 -23.04
CA ILE A 41 -8.86 15.88 -22.22
C ILE A 41 -8.32 15.90 -20.79
N LEU A 42 -9.20 16.23 -19.85
CA LEU A 42 -8.96 16.08 -18.43
C LEU A 42 -9.59 14.77 -17.97
N ARG A 43 -8.81 13.97 -17.25
CA ARG A 43 -9.29 12.71 -16.65
C ARG A 43 -8.86 12.65 -15.20
N PRO A 44 -9.70 12.09 -14.32
CA PRO A 44 -9.32 11.86 -12.94
C PRO A 44 -8.16 10.86 -12.90
N VAL A 45 -7.10 11.21 -12.16
CA VAL A 45 -5.98 10.30 -11.94
C VAL A 45 -6.35 9.35 -10.82
N LYS A 46 -6.65 8.09 -11.16
CA LYS A 46 -6.87 7.04 -10.16
C LYS A 46 -5.60 6.89 -9.33
N ARG A 47 -5.71 7.11 -8.01
CA ARG A 47 -4.60 6.86 -7.08
C ARG A 47 -4.22 5.40 -7.23
N SER A 48 -3.01 5.15 -7.75
CA SER A 48 -2.44 3.81 -7.80
C SER A 48 -2.33 3.32 -6.36
N THR A 49 -3.27 2.48 -5.93
CA THR A 49 -3.09 1.70 -4.71
C THR A 49 -1.83 0.87 -4.95
N LYS A 50 -0.78 1.11 -4.14
CA LYS A 50 0.43 0.30 -4.19
C LYS A 50 -0.03 -1.15 -4.16
N ARG A 51 0.21 -1.91 -5.24
CA ARG A 51 -0.07 -3.34 -5.28
C ARG A 51 0.71 -3.96 -4.13
N VAL A 52 0.02 -4.22 -3.02
CA VAL A 52 0.54 -5.07 -1.97
C VAL A 52 0.71 -6.41 -2.66
N ARG A 53 1.96 -6.82 -2.92
CA ARG A 53 2.26 -8.16 -3.38
C ARG A 53 1.77 -9.09 -2.27
N ARG A 54 0.54 -9.61 -2.39
CA ARG A 54 0.11 -10.74 -1.57
C ARG A 54 1.14 -11.82 -1.85
N GLY A 55 1.94 -12.16 -0.84
CA GLY A 55 2.93 -13.22 -0.95
C GLY A 55 2.24 -14.47 -1.48
N LYS A 56 2.91 -15.20 -2.39
CA LYS A 56 2.43 -16.52 -2.80
C LYS A 56 2.19 -17.37 -1.56
N VAL A 57 1.12 -18.16 -1.56
CA VAL A 57 0.90 -19.17 -0.53
C VAL A 57 2.11 -20.10 -0.55
N LEU A 58 2.76 -20.27 0.61
CA LEU A 58 3.90 -21.17 0.75
C LEU A 58 3.41 -22.59 0.43
N THR A 59 3.93 -23.19 -0.63
CA THR A 59 3.59 -24.57 -1.04
C THR A 59 4.69 -25.52 -0.60
N THR A 60 4.40 -26.82 -0.47
CA THR A 60 5.37 -27.84 -0.05
C THR A 60 6.60 -27.91 -0.95
N GLU A 61 6.45 -27.51 -2.21
CA GLU A 61 7.52 -27.48 -3.22
C GLU A 61 8.38 -26.20 -3.17
N ASP A 62 8.09 -25.25 -2.27
CA ASP A 62 8.88 -24.02 -2.13
C ASP A 62 10.19 -24.31 -1.38
N PRO A 63 11.37 -23.91 -1.89
CA PRO A 63 12.63 -24.08 -1.18
C PRO A 63 12.62 -23.44 0.23
N LEU A 64 11.83 -22.37 0.44
CA LEU A 64 11.65 -21.75 1.76
C LEU A 64 10.72 -22.54 2.68
N PHE A 65 9.92 -23.50 2.16
CA PHE A 65 9.09 -24.38 2.97
C PHE A 65 9.93 -25.27 3.89
N SER A 66 11.14 -25.65 3.46
CA SER A 66 12.10 -26.42 4.26
C SER A 66 12.54 -25.71 5.55
N LEU A 67 12.38 -24.39 5.63
CA LEU A 67 12.70 -23.59 6.81
C LEU A 67 11.59 -23.63 7.87
N VAL A 68 10.39 -24.09 7.53
CA VAL A 68 9.27 -24.21 8.47
C VAL A 68 9.54 -25.40 9.40
N GLY A 69 9.75 -25.12 10.69
CA GLY A 69 9.98 -26.15 11.70
C GLY A 69 11.45 -26.42 12.05
N ILE A 70 12.43 -25.78 11.40
CA ILE A 70 13.86 -25.94 11.72
C ILE A 70 14.21 -25.50 13.16
N GLY A 71 13.38 -24.64 13.75
CA GLY A 71 13.53 -24.15 15.12
C GLY A 71 12.86 -25.03 16.18
N GLN A 72 12.59 -26.30 15.89
CA GLN A 72 12.07 -27.23 16.90
C GLN A 72 13.12 -27.43 18.00
N SER A 73 12.92 -26.76 19.14
CA SER A 73 13.67 -27.08 20.35
C SER A 73 13.34 -28.51 20.78
N SER A 74 14.35 -29.31 21.12
CA SER A 74 14.22 -30.69 21.62
C SER A 74 13.38 -30.82 22.91
N VAL A 75 13.03 -29.69 23.54
CA VAL A 75 12.10 -29.63 24.66
C VAL A 75 10.72 -29.21 24.15
N PRO A 76 9.69 -30.08 24.22
CA PRO A 76 8.32 -29.71 23.90
C PRO A 76 7.91 -28.45 24.69
N GLY A 77 7.56 -27.40 23.96
CA GLY A 77 7.05 -26.16 24.54
C GLY A 77 8.08 -25.08 24.91
N GLY A 78 9.39 -25.28 24.84
CA GLY A 78 10.42 -24.22 25.00
C GLY A 78 10.06 -23.00 25.89
N VAL A 79 10.29 -21.78 25.38
CA VAL A 79 9.83 -20.52 26.01
C VAL A 79 8.34 -20.29 25.79
N SER A 80 7.79 -20.77 24.67
CA SER A 80 6.41 -20.52 24.25
C SER A 80 5.37 -21.13 25.19
N GLY A 81 5.54 -22.40 25.55
CA GLY A 81 4.74 -23.15 26.51
C GLY A 81 4.95 -22.74 27.96
N LYS A 82 6.01 -21.98 28.28
CA LYS A 82 6.27 -21.41 29.61
C LYS A 82 6.10 -19.89 29.65
N LYS A 83 5.50 -19.27 28.63
CA LYS A 83 5.38 -17.80 28.47
C LYS A 83 4.86 -17.11 29.72
N HIS A 84 3.85 -17.68 30.39
CA HIS A 84 3.26 -17.07 31.59
C HIS A 84 4.20 -17.09 32.80
N ALA A 85 5.00 -18.16 32.95
CA ALA A 85 6.00 -18.24 34.02
C ALA A 85 7.10 -17.18 33.84
N TYR A 86 7.56 -16.99 32.60
CA TYR A 86 8.53 -15.94 32.26
C TYR A 86 7.97 -14.52 32.50
N LEU A 87 6.71 -14.28 32.11
CA LEU A 87 6.03 -13.00 32.38
C LEU A 87 5.93 -12.71 33.89
N LEU A 88 5.49 -13.69 34.67
CA LEU A 88 5.40 -13.57 36.13
C LEU A 88 6.77 -13.31 36.77
N GLN A 89 7.82 -13.98 36.30
CA GLN A 89 9.18 -13.76 36.79
C GLN A 89 9.68 -12.34 36.49
N ALA A 90 9.43 -11.84 35.27
CA ALA A 90 9.80 -10.49 34.88
C ALA A 90 9.04 -9.43 35.70
N TYR A 91 7.73 -9.61 35.88
CA TYR A 91 6.90 -8.71 36.67
C TYR A 91 7.36 -8.63 38.13
N ARG A 92 7.63 -9.79 38.75
CA ARG A 92 8.15 -9.86 40.13
C ARG A 92 9.53 -9.20 40.28
N LYS A 93 10.35 -9.20 39.23
CA LYS A 93 11.68 -8.56 39.23
C LYS A 93 11.57 -7.03 39.14
N GLN A 94 10.56 -6.49 38.45
CA GLN A 94 10.36 -5.04 38.31
C GLN A 94 9.68 -4.38 39.52
N HIS A 95 8.93 -5.15 40.32
CA HIS A 95 8.19 -4.65 41.47
C HIS A 95 8.77 -5.11 42.83
N LYS A 96 10.08 -5.34 42.85
CA LYS A 96 10.92 -5.45 44.05
C LYS A 96 11.83 -4.24 44.12
#